data_AF-A0A3D0Z2J0-F1
#
_entry.id   AF-A0A3D0Z2J0-F1
#
_cell.length_a   1.000
_cell.length_b   1.000
_cell.length_c   1.000
_cell.angle_alpha   90.00
_cell.angle_beta   90.00
_cell.angle_gamma   90.00
#
_symmetry.space_group_name_H-M   'P 1'
#
loop_
_entity.id
_entity.type
_entity.pdbx_description
1 polymer ?
#
loop_
_entity_poly.entity_id
_entity_poly.type
_entity_poly.pdbx_seq_one_letter_code
_entity_poly.pdbx_strand_id
1 'polypeptide(L)'
;MARFLSLPKAGGLPDRAMSLVRQERGAVLLTFILFLTTLLLVASLVVDLGRVHLARAQVQSKLDAAALAGAQQVLVREWRIGGRLVCALVEIDPLQGPVIARQTWDENLALSGLGLETVSWHSYLEPAPHARVLRVRAQVRLRIGAWGVLGFPWASWTAQAEAEPRQRAENPFTGPVFAQALRPLPGGWPAPAAEWVWNFPRAEVTAPSGWPVTFVRVFELAGPARVTFHVSGDDDFVLWVNGQSIVSGSRPEVRSADLDLWRGRHAVAVQVTNRPGPGAPAANPAGMILAAYDDQGSLLFHSRGNLSSAAGRPADASWDWSSYSPPHPDWAVYADSGFSGSWVSNPLALAGYLQDAGFTLVGGAALGAWLQDRASAERGPRSLLVFAQDVVPESAASSPSPTAPVRRFLDAGGSVLWLGDVPFFYMGRPGGTRVTWGLPGLQGVLGVLDDGSRWAATGQAVVPTAAGAGYGLGAAPWWGTPASWRALHGDLWAQPLATAPNGGLAAWRASYWPNPPEPALGGGYISASRRLNAPGFVRVFDAPVSLADPALQAASLLVAGQMLGWYSGQAP
;
A
#
# COMPACT_ATOMS: atom_id res chain seq x y z
N MET A 1 77.53 -29.06 -58.98
CA MET A 1 77.64 -28.66 -57.56
C MET A 1 76.47 -29.31 -56.83
N ALA A 2 76.56 -30.46 -56.16
CA ALA A 2 77.66 -31.02 -55.36
C ALA A 2 78.05 -30.14 -54.18
N ARG A 3 77.47 -30.40 -52.99
CA ARG A 3 78.15 -31.05 -51.85
C ARG A 3 77.26 -31.09 -50.59
N PHE A 4 77.35 -32.22 -49.87
CA PHE A 4 77.34 -32.37 -48.41
C PHE A 4 76.41 -31.48 -47.55
N LEU A 5 75.52 -32.15 -46.81
CA LEU A 5 75.57 -32.12 -45.33
C LEU A 5 74.89 -33.38 -44.77
N SER A 6 75.65 -34.47 -44.69
CA SER A 6 75.24 -35.69 -43.98
C SER A 6 75.40 -35.48 -42.48
N LEU A 7 74.31 -35.18 -41.78
CA LEU A 7 74.31 -35.14 -40.32
C LEU A 7 74.47 -36.56 -39.73
N PRO A 8 75.23 -36.73 -38.64
CA PRO A 8 75.46 -38.04 -38.05
C PRO A 8 74.18 -38.60 -37.42
N LYS A 9 73.97 -39.92 -37.56
CA LYS A 9 73.04 -40.65 -36.70
C LYS A 9 73.54 -40.55 -35.25
N ALA A 10 72.99 -39.62 -34.48
CA ALA A 10 73.18 -39.60 -33.04
C ALA A 10 72.71 -40.94 -32.45
N GLY A 11 73.56 -41.57 -31.65
CA GLY A 11 73.30 -42.89 -31.08
C GLY A 11 72.05 -42.89 -30.19
N GLY A 12 71.42 -44.07 -30.08
CA GLY A 12 70.18 -44.22 -29.35
C GLY A 12 70.26 -43.71 -27.91
N LEU A 13 69.54 -42.63 -27.64
CA LEU A 13 69.08 -42.33 -26.28
C LEU A 13 68.22 -43.50 -25.81
N PRO A 14 68.41 -44.01 -24.59
CA PRO A 14 67.80 -45.27 -24.17
C PRO A 14 66.27 -45.15 -24.11
N ASP A 15 65.55 -46.08 -24.76
CA ASP A 15 64.08 -46.16 -24.76
C ASP A 15 63.45 -46.14 -23.35
N ARG A 16 64.23 -46.54 -22.32
CA ARG A 16 63.85 -46.44 -20.90
C ARG A 16 63.56 -45.01 -20.43
N ALA A 17 64.17 -43.99 -21.03
CA ALA A 17 63.91 -42.60 -20.68
C ALA A 17 62.56 -42.11 -21.22
N MET A 18 62.19 -42.53 -22.45
CA MET A 18 60.88 -42.18 -23.02
C MET A 18 59.73 -42.99 -22.41
N SER A 19 59.95 -44.21 -21.91
CA SER A 19 58.88 -44.97 -21.23
C SER A 19 58.46 -44.33 -19.90
N LEU A 20 59.40 -43.79 -19.13
CA LEU A 20 59.11 -43.10 -17.86
C LEU A 20 58.27 -41.83 -18.08
N VAL A 21 58.67 -40.97 -19.03
CA VAL A 21 57.91 -39.75 -19.39
C VAL A 21 56.49 -40.06 -19.90
N ARG A 22 56.25 -41.26 -20.44
CA ARG A 22 54.94 -41.71 -20.90
C ARG A 22 54.03 -42.22 -19.77
N GLN A 23 54.60 -42.67 -18.65
CA GLN A 23 53.84 -43.17 -17.50
C GLN A 23 53.30 -42.05 -16.60
N GLU A 24 54.04 -40.95 -16.40
CA GLU A 24 53.59 -39.86 -15.51
C GLU A 24 52.39 -39.06 -16.03
N ARG A 25 52.23 -38.96 -17.37
CA ARG A 25 51.09 -38.23 -17.96
C ARG A 25 49.72 -38.85 -17.68
N GLY A 26 49.66 -40.15 -17.41
CA GLY A 26 48.42 -40.83 -17.01
C GLY A 26 47.99 -40.46 -15.60
N ALA A 27 48.94 -40.33 -14.66
CA ALA A 27 48.66 -40.02 -13.27
C ALA A 27 48.07 -38.61 -13.11
N VAL A 28 48.63 -37.60 -13.79
CA VAL A 28 48.13 -36.21 -13.71
C VAL A 28 46.68 -36.09 -14.16
N LEU A 29 46.29 -36.78 -15.24
CA LEU A 29 44.91 -36.75 -15.73
C LEU A 29 43.94 -37.42 -14.75
N LEU A 30 44.32 -38.55 -14.15
CA LEU A 30 43.52 -39.23 -13.12
C LEU A 30 43.34 -38.36 -11.87
N THR A 31 44.41 -37.72 -11.38
CA THR A 31 44.35 -36.80 -10.24
C THR A 31 43.48 -35.58 -10.55
N PHE A 32 43.56 -35.02 -11.77
CA PHE A 32 42.72 -33.88 -12.17
C PHE A 32 41.24 -34.26 -12.26
N ILE A 33 40.91 -35.39 -12.88
CA ILE A 33 39.53 -35.89 -12.96
C ILE A 33 38.97 -36.12 -11.55
N LEU A 34 39.72 -36.78 -10.68
CA LEU A 34 39.30 -37.05 -9.31
C LEU A 34 39.08 -35.74 -8.53
N PHE A 35 40.00 -34.79 -8.60
CA PHE A 35 39.88 -33.49 -7.93
C PHE A 35 38.69 -32.67 -8.45
N LEU A 36 38.48 -32.64 -9.78
CA LEU A 36 37.33 -31.96 -10.39
C LEU A 36 36.00 -32.61 -9.97
N THR A 37 35.92 -33.95 -9.93
CA THR A 37 34.74 -34.66 -9.43
C THR A 37 34.49 -34.34 -7.95
N THR A 38 35.52 -34.35 -7.09
CA THR A 38 35.39 -33.94 -5.69
C THR A 38 34.89 -32.49 -5.56
N LEU A 39 35.42 -31.56 -6.36
CA LEU A 39 35.02 -30.15 -6.31
C LEU A 39 33.56 -29.95 -6.76
N LEU A 40 33.11 -30.68 -7.79
CA LEU A 40 31.70 -30.67 -8.21
C LEU A 40 30.77 -31.28 -7.15
N LEU A 41 31.18 -32.35 -6.47
CA LEU A 41 30.44 -32.93 -5.34
C LEU A 41 30.29 -31.91 -4.19
N VAL A 42 31.38 -31.24 -3.81
CA VAL A 42 31.34 -30.18 -2.78
C VAL A 42 30.45 -29.01 -3.22
N ALA A 43 30.54 -28.58 -4.48
CA ALA A 43 29.68 -27.52 -5.01
C ALA A 43 28.19 -27.90 -4.98
N SER A 44 27.83 -29.12 -5.35
CA SER A 44 26.43 -29.61 -5.26
C SER A 44 25.94 -29.65 -3.81
N LEU A 45 26.76 -30.13 -2.87
CA LEU A 45 26.44 -30.15 -1.43
C LEU A 45 26.20 -28.75 -0.88
N VAL A 46 26.98 -27.75 -1.28
CA VAL A 46 26.80 -26.34 -0.87
C VAL A 46 25.48 -25.78 -1.41
N VAL A 47 25.13 -26.06 -2.68
CA VAL A 47 23.86 -25.62 -3.27
C VAL A 47 22.66 -26.25 -2.54
N ASP A 48 22.72 -27.54 -2.22
CA ASP A 48 21.63 -28.22 -1.53
C ASP A 48 21.52 -27.80 -0.05
N LEU A 49 22.64 -27.56 0.65
CA LEU A 49 22.62 -26.93 1.98
C LEU A 49 22.00 -25.52 1.93
N GLY A 50 22.33 -24.71 0.92
CA GLY A 50 21.71 -23.40 0.71
C GLY A 50 20.19 -23.47 0.53
N ARG A 51 19.71 -24.46 -0.23
CA ARG A 51 18.27 -24.75 -0.40
C ARG A 51 17.60 -25.18 0.90
N VAL A 52 18.25 -26.04 1.71
CA VAL A 52 17.75 -26.44 3.04
C VAL A 52 17.64 -25.23 3.98
N HIS A 53 18.65 -24.35 4.00
CA HIS A 53 18.63 -23.14 4.81
C HIS A 53 17.51 -22.17 4.36
N LEU A 54 17.32 -21.97 3.05
CA LEU A 54 16.25 -21.13 2.51
C LEU A 54 14.86 -21.69 2.85
N ALA A 55 14.65 -23.00 2.66
CA ALA A 55 13.38 -23.66 2.99
C ALA A 55 13.07 -23.57 4.50
N ARG A 56 14.08 -23.74 5.36
CA ARG A 56 13.93 -23.56 6.82
C ARG A 56 13.53 -22.13 7.19
N ALA A 57 14.14 -21.12 6.57
CA ALA A 57 13.80 -19.71 6.81
C ALA A 57 12.38 -19.38 6.35
N GLN A 58 11.96 -19.89 5.19
CA GLN A 58 10.59 -19.74 4.67
C GLN A 58 9.55 -20.42 5.57
N VAL A 59 9.83 -21.63 6.07
CA VAL A 59 8.98 -22.34 7.03
C VAL A 59 8.84 -21.56 8.33
N GLN A 60 9.95 -21.05 8.91
CA GLN A 60 9.90 -20.27 10.15
C GLN A 60 9.08 -18.99 9.97
N SER A 61 9.34 -18.20 8.91
CA SER A 61 8.60 -16.96 8.64
C SER A 61 7.08 -17.19 8.49
N LYS A 62 6.68 -18.32 7.90
CA LYS A 62 5.26 -18.70 7.76
C LYS A 62 4.64 -19.17 9.08
N LEU A 63 5.40 -19.80 9.97
CA LEU A 63 4.95 -20.13 11.32
C LEU A 63 4.82 -18.89 12.20
N ASP A 64 5.76 -17.95 12.10
CA ASP A 64 5.70 -16.69 12.83
C ASP A 64 4.48 -15.86 12.41
N ALA A 65 4.17 -15.81 11.10
CA ALA A 65 2.95 -15.18 10.57
C ALA A 65 1.67 -15.90 11.03
N ALA A 66 1.65 -17.23 11.05
CA ALA A 66 0.52 -18.02 11.54
C ALA A 66 0.28 -17.83 13.05
N ALA A 67 1.35 -17.82 13.86
CA ALA A 67 1.26 -17.54 15.29
C ALA A 67 0.76 -16.12 15.56
N LEU A 68 1.21 -15.13 14.77
CA LEU A 68 0.75 -13.75 14.87
C LEU A 68 -0.75 -13.62 14.51
N ALA A 69 -1.22 -14.27 13.44
CA ALA A 69 -2.63 -14.26 13.07
C ALA A 69 -3.54 -14.89 14.14
N GLY A 70 -3.11 -16.01 14.75
CA GLY A 70 -3.81 -16.60 15.90
C GLY A 70 -3.81 -15.69 17.14
N ALA A 71 -2.73 -14.92 17.35
CA ALA A 71 -2.61 -13.97 18.46
C ALA A 71 -3.38 -12.66 18.23
N GLN A 72 -3.73 -12.30 16.98
CA GLN A 72 -4.58 -11.13 16.69
C GLN A 72 -6.04 -11.34 17.12
N GLN A 73 -6.48 -12.58 17.33
CA GLN A 73 -7.80 -12.94 17.85
C GLN A 73 -7.88 -12.87 19.38
N VAL A 74 -7.33 -11.77 19.92
CA VAL A 74 -7.50 -11.38 21.32
C VAL A 74 -8.89 -10.77 21.48
N LEU A 75 -9.73 -11.43 22.26
CA LEU A 75 -10.98 -10.84 22.75
C LEU A 75 -10.65 -9.96 23.95
N VAL A 76 -10.79 -8.64 23.78
CA VAL A 76 -10.75 -7.70 24.89
C VAL A 76 -12.13 -7.70 25.56
N ARG A 77 -12.27 -8.45 26.66
CA ARG A 77 -13.49 -8.43 27.47
C ARG A 77 -13.42 -7.28 28.48
N GLU A 78 -14.08 -6.17 28.15
CA GLU A 78 -14.28 -5.05 29.05
C GLU A 78 -15.35 -5.36 30.12
N TRP A 79 -14.98 -5.25 31.39
CA TRP A 79 -15.91 -5.29 32.51
C TRP A 79 -16.24 -3.87 32.95
N ARG A 80 -17.50 -3.45 32.75
CA ARG A 80 -17.99 -2.13 33.15
C ARG A 80 -18.99 -2.24 34.31
N ILE A 81 -18.82 -1.43 35.34
CA ILE A 81 -19.76 -1.30 36.48
C ILE A 81 -20.19 0.16 36.56
N GLY A 82 -21.49 0.42 36.53
CA GLY A 82 -22.04 1.79 36.54
C GLY A 82 -21.56 2.64 35.35
N GLY A 83 -21.32 2.02 34.18
CA GLY A 83 -20.82 2.69 32.98
C GLY A 83 -19.30 2.96 32.96
N ARG A 84 -18.60 2.79 34.09
CA ARG A 84 -17.13 2.93 34.15
C ARG A 84 -16.44 1.59 33.87
N LEU A 85 -15.38 1.62 33.08
CA LEU A 85 -14.48 0.48 32.86
C LEU A 85 -13.73 0.17 34.16
N VAL A 86 -13.82 -1.07 34.64
CA VAL A 86 -13.19 -1.53 35.89
C VAL A 86 -11.97 -2.40 35.61
N CYS A 87 -12.06 -3.30 34.64
CA CYS A 87 -10.90 -3.95 34.04
C CYS A 87 -11.19 -4.35 32.58
N ALA A 88 -10.12 -4.60 31.82
CA ALA A 88 -10.19 -5.26 30.53
C ALA A 88 -9.37 -6.56 30.64
N LEU A 89 -10.03 -7.70 30.43
CA LEU A 89 -9.35 -8.99 30.33
C LEU A 89 -9.03 -9.25 28.85
N VAL A 90 -7.73 -9.30 28.55
CA VAL A 90 -7.19 -9.76 27.27
C VAL A 90 -7.20 -11.28 27.29
N GLU A 91 -8.22 -11.90 26.71
CA GLU A 91 -8.34 -13.35 26.59
C GLU A 91 -8.23 -13.75 25.12
N ILE A 92 -7.16 -14.50 24.77
CA ILE A 92 -7.08 -15.17 23.46
C ILE A 92 -8.19 -16.21 23.43
N ASP A 93 -9.07 -16.17 22.43
CA ASP A 93 -10.10 -17.20 22.27
C ASP A 93 -9.43 -18.58 22.16
N PRO A 94 -9.61 -19.49 23.15
CA PRO A 94 -8.88 -20.75 23.20
C PRO A 94 -9.35 -21.74 22.12
N LEU A 95 -10.47 -21.46 21.44
CA LEU A 95 -11.01 -22.24 20.35
C LEU A 95 -10.63 -21.62 18.99
N GLN A 96 -10.77 -20.31 18.82
CA GLN A 96 -10.55 -19.66 17.52
C GLN A 96 -9.08 -19.32 17.21
N GLY A 97 -8.29 -18.89 18.20
CA GLY A 97 -6.87 -18.56 17.99
C GLY A 97 -6.08 -19.71 17.34
N PRO A 98 -6.21 -20.96 17.84
CA PRO A 98 -5.63 -22.14 17.20
C PRO A 98 -6.14 -22.42 15.78
N VAL A 99 -7.45 -22.29 15.54
CA VAL A 99 -8.05 -22.55 14.22
C VAL A 99 -7.53 -21.58 13.17
N ILE A 100 -7.44 -20.29 13.52
CA ILE A 100 -6.97 -19.23 12.62
C ILE A 100 -5.46 -19.33 12.40
N ALA A 101 -4.67 -19.62 13.43
CA ALA A 101 -3.24 -19.92 13.24
C ALA A 101 -3.03 -21.11 12.28
N ARG A 102 -3.83 -22.17 12.40
CA ARG A 102 -3.78 -23.32 11.49
C ARG A 102 -4.21 -22.96 10.07
N GLN A 103 -5.31 -22.23 9.89
CA GLN A 103 -5.76 -21.79 8.56
C GLN A 103 -4.70 -20.90 7.88
N THR A 104 -4.18 -19.89 8.59
CA THR A 104 -3.12 -19.02 8.08
C THR A 104 -1.85 -19.80 7.74
N TRP A 105 -1.53 -20.85 8.51
CA TRP A 105 -0.43 -21.75 8.17
C TRP A 105 -0.71 -22.52 6.88
N ASP A 106 -1.86 -23.19 6.76
CA ASP A 106 -2.23 -24.02 5.60
C ASP A 106 -2.29 -23.18 4.30
N GLU A 107 -2.83 -21.96 4.35
CA GLU A 107 -2.83 -20.99 3.25
C GLU A 107 -1.41 -20.55 2.86
N ASN A 108 -0.59 -20.17 3.85
CA ASN A 108 0.81 -19.82 3.62
C ASN A 108 1.61 -20.99 3.02
N LEU A 109 1.27 -22.22 3.40
CA LEU A 109 1.91 -23.43 2.92
C LEU A 109 1.57 -23.70 1.45
N ALA A 110 0.29 -23.60 1.08
CA ALA A 110 -0.17 -23.72 -0.30
C ALA A 110 0.52 -22.71 -1.23
N LEU A 111 0.68 -21.46 -0.76
CA LEU A 111 1.40 -20.39 -1.49
C LEU A 111 2.93 -20.59 -1.57
N SER A 112 3.52 -21.51 -0.81
CA SER A 112 4.98 -21.70 -0.75
C SER A 112 5.56 -22.53 -1.89
N GLY A 113 4.75 -23.40 -2.51
CA GLY A 113 5.23 -24.40 -3.47
C GLY A 113 6.12 -25.49 -2.86
N LEU A 114 6.28 -25.55 -1.52
CA LEU A 114 7.06 -26.58 -0.85
C LEU A 114 6.32 -27.93 -0.88
N GLY A 115 6.90 -28.92 -1.54
CA GLY A 115 6.43 -30.31 -1.53
C GLY A 115 6.60 -30.94 -0.15
N LEU A 116 5.54 -30.89 0.67
CA LEU A 116 5.53 -31.42 2.02
C LEU A 116 4.87 -32.79 2.10
N GLU A 117 5.50 -33.70 2.83
CA GLU A 117 5.06 -35.09 2.96
C GLU A 117 4.12 -35.26 4.16
N THR A 118 4.52 -34.72 5.32
CA THR A 118 3.66 -34.60 6.50
C THR A 118 3.99 -33.34 7.31
N VAL A 119 2.96 -32.73 7.86
CA VAL A 119 3.06 -31.70 8.89
C VAL A 119 2.22 -32.14 10.08
N SER A 120 2.83 -32.24 11.26
CA SER A 120 2.09 -32.41 12.51
C SER A 120 2.13 -31.09 13.30
N TRP A 121 0.95 -30.65 13.73
CA TRP A 121 0.74 -29.31 14.27
C TRP A 121 0.14 -29.40 15.66
N HIS A 122 0.73 -28.68 16.61
CA HIS A 122 0.33 -28.68 18.02
C HIS A 122 0.32 -27.24 18.54
N SER A 123 -0.87 -26.69 18.76
CA SER A 123 -1.06 -25.51 19.60
C SER A 123 -1.34 -25.92 21.04
N TYR A 124 -0.74 -25.22 21.99
CA TYR A 124 -1.11 -25.33 23.40
C TYR A 124 -0.98 -23.97 24.09
N LEU A 125 -1.83 -23.76 25.10
CA LEU A 125 -1.73 -22.62 26.00
C LEU A 125 -0.85 -23.02 27.17
N GLU A 126 0.34 -22.45 27.25
CA GLU A 126 1.23 -22.66 28.40
C GLU A 126 0.85 -21.70 29.54
N PRO A 127 0.72 -22.17 30.79
CA PRO A 127 0.49 -21.29 31.94
C PRO A 127 1.74 -20.46 32.23
N ALA A 128 1.62 -19.13 32.17
CA ALA A 128 2.62 -18.20 32.68
C ALA A 128 2.10 -17.50 33.95
N PRO A 129 2.97 -16.98 34.84
CA PRO A 129 2.56 -16.45 36.15
C PRO A 129 1.47 -15.36 36.12
N HIS A 130 1.34 -14.63 35.00
CA HIS A 130 0.38 -13.54 34.81
C HIS A 130 -0.34 -13.57 33.45
N ALA A 131 -0.23 -14.65 32.67
CA ALA A 131 -0.82 -14.74 31.32
C ALA A 131 -0.96 -16.21 30.87
N ARG A 132 -1.72 -16.45 29.79
CA ARG A 132 -1.60 -17.69 28.99
C ARG A 132 -0.86 -17.37 27.71
N VAL A 133 0.23 -18.08 27.43
CA VAL A 133 0.99 -17.91 26.18
C VAL A 133 0.53 -18.97 25.19
N LEU A 134 0.02 -18.55 24.04
CA LEU A 134 -0.24 -19.45 22.91
C LEU A 134 1.10 -19.80 22.25
N ARG A 135 1.56 -21.04 22.45
CA ARG A 135 2.67 -21.60 21.66
C ARG A 135 2.11 -22.35 20.47
N VAL A 136 2.69 -22.10 19.30
CA VAL A 136 2.41 -22.84 18.06
C VAL A 136 3.67 -23.61 17.66
N ARG A 137 3.62 -24.95 17.83
CA ARG A 137 4.70 -25.85 17.40
C ARG A 137 4.26 -26.62 16.16
N ALA A 138 5.05 -26.52 15.10
CA ALA A 138 4.88 -27.33 13.90
C ALA A 138 6.12 -28.20 13.69
N GLN A 139 5.89 -29.50 13.52
CA GLN A 139 6.91 -30.43 13.10
C GLN A 139 6.67 -30.75 11.62
N VAL A 140 7.65 -30.39 10.79
CA VAL A 140 7.53 -30.34 9.34
C VAL A 140 8.49 -31.37 8.74
N ARG A 141 7.97 -32.40 8.08
CA ARG A 141 8.77 -33.35 7.31
C ARG A 141 8.85 -32.90 5.87
N LEU A 142 10.02 -32.39 5.49
CA LEU A 142 10.33 -31.93 4.13
C LEU A 142 10.81 -33.11 3.29
N ARG A 143 10.16 -33.32 2.15
CA ARG A 143 10.63 -34.23 1.11
C ARG A 143 11.25 -33.42 -0.02
N ILE A 144 12.51 -33.07 0.17
CA ILE A 144 13.27 -32.30 -0.84
C ILE A 144 13.55 -33.24 -2.01
N GLY A 145 12.82 -33.02 -3.11
CA GLY A 145 12.99 -33.74 -4.37
C GLY A 145 14.29 -33.35 -5.08
N ALA A 146 15.43 -33.73 -4.52
CA ALA A 146 16.70 -33.67 -5.20
C ALA A 146 16.70 -34.70 -6.34
N TRP A 147 16.34 -34.28 -7.55
CA TRP A 147 16.78 -34.94 -8.79
C TRP A 147 18.28 -34.68 -8.99
N GLY A 148 19.07 -35.18 -8.03
CA GLY A 148 20.51 -35.11 -8.04
C GLY A 148 21.07 -36.14 -9.03
N VAL A 149 22.09 -35.73 -9.78
CA VAL A 149 22.71 -36.42 -10.93
C VAL A 149 23.27 -37.83 -10.59
N LEU A 150 23.22 -38.27 -9.33
CA LEU A 150 23.88 -39.48 -8.82
C LEU A 150 22.93 -40.56 -8.30
N GLY A 151 21.61 -40.40 -8.42
CA GLY A 151 20.63 -41.48 -8.21
C GLY A 151 20.54 -42.07 -6.79
N PHE A 152 21.12 -41.41 -5.78
CA PHE A 152 21.00 -41.84 -4.38
C PHE A 152 19.56 -41.71 -3.87
N PRO A 153 19.11 -42.64 -3.00
CA PRO A 153 17.77 -42.56 -2.43
C PRO A 153 17.60 -41.32 -1.54
N TRP A 154 16.42 -40.72 -1.67
CA TRP A 154 15.85 -39.63 -0.88
C TRP A 154 16.40 -39.50 0.56
N ALA A 155 16.97 -38.33 0.87
CA ALA A 155 17.16 -37.90 2.25
C ALA A 155 15.86 -37.26 2.75
N SER A 156 15.19 -37.87 3.72
CA SER A 156 14.07 -37.23 4.42
C SER A 156 14.61 -36.34 5.55
N TRP A 157 14.20 -35.07 5.56
CA TRP A 157 14.64 -34.11 6.58
C TRP A 157 13.45 -33.73 7.47
N THR A 158 13.59 -33.87 8.78
CA THR A 158 12.57 -33.48 9.74
C THR A 158 13.01 -32.19 10.42
N ALA A 159 12.37 -31.08 10.07
CA ALA A 159 12.58 -29.80 10.73
C ALA A 159 11.53 -29.65 11.84
N GLN A 160 11.99 -29.37 13.07
CA GLN A 160 11.11 -28.85 14.11
C GLN A 160 11.29 -27.34 14.14
N ALA A 161 10.17 -26.62 14.05
CA ALA A 161 10.13 -25.18 14.19
C ALA A 161 9.06 -24.81 15.23
N GLU A 162 9.40 -23.88 16.10
CA GLU A 162 8.54 -23.41 17.17
C GLU A 162 8.42 -21.90 17.03
N ALA A 163 7.19 -21.45 16.81
CA ALA A 163 6.84 -20.04 16.83
C ALA A 163 6.28 -19.75 18.22
N GLU A 164 7.15 -19.23 19.08
CA GLU A 164 6.72 -18.40 20.20
C GLU A 164 6.50 -16.99 19.63
N PRO A 165 5.37 -16.31 19.91
CA PRO A 165 5.18 -14.92 19.51
C PRO A 165 6.20 -14.05 20.24
N ARG A 166 7.37 -13.83 19.61
CA ARG A 166 8.54 -13.16 20.19
C ARG A 166 8.31 -11.66 20.36
N GLN A 167 7.59 -11.28 21.41
CA GLN A 167 7.66 -9.92 22.00
C GLN A 167 8.88 -9.71 22.91
N ARG A 168 9.79 -10.69 23.01
CA ARG A 168 11.13 -10.53 23.61
C ARG A 168 12.23 -10.53 22.56
N ALA A 169 12.28 -9.44 21.81
CA ALA A 169 13.52 -8.77 21.46
C ALA A 169 13.43 -7.35 22.03
N GLU A 170 14.54 -6.78 22.49
CA GLU A 170 14.59 -5.51 23.23
C GLU A 170 14.31 -4.32 22.31
N ASN A 171 13.03 -4.11 21.97
CA ASN A 171 12.55 -2.84 21.44
C ASN A 171 12.12 -1.98 22.65
N PRO A 172 12.78 -0.85 22.94
CA PRO A 172 12.40 0.03 24.06
C PRO A 172 11.02 0.67 23.89
N PHE A 173 10.32 0.45 22.77
CA PHE A 173 9.00 0.99 22.48
C PHE A 173 7.85 -0.03 22.46
N THR A 174 8.07 -1.33 22.70
CA THR A 174 6.97 -2.32 22.82
C THR A 174 6.43 -2.42 24.25
N GLY A 175 5.87 -1.32 24.74
CA GLY A 175 4.75 -1.37 25.67
C GLY A 175 3.45 -1.76 24.94
N PRO A 176 2.33 -2.01 25.65
CA PRO A 176 1.08 -2.45 25.03
C PRO A 176 0.44 -1.35 24.16
N VAL A 177 0.45 -1.52 22.84
CA VAL A 177 -0.04 -0.51 21.87
C VAL A 177 -1.58 -0.43 21.77
N PHE A 178 -2.34 -1.46 22.17
CA PHE A 178 -3.82 -1.45 22.14
C PHE A 178 -4.52 -1.20 23.48
N ALA A 179 -3.74 -0.84 24.50
CA ALA A 179 -4.22 -0.04 25.61
C ALA A 179 -3.16 1.01 25.91
N GLN A 180 -3.11 2.08 25.11
CA GLN A 180 -2.63 3.34 25.66
C GLN A 180 -3.51 3.63 26.86
N ALA A 181 -2.98 3.40 28.06
CA ALA A 181 -3.57 3.91 29.28
C ALA A 181 -3.82 5.39 29.02
N LEU A 182 -5.09 5.81 29.13
CA LEU A 182 -5.48 7.21 28.97
C LEU A 182 -4.50 8.03 29.80
N ARG A 183 -3.56 8.71 29.15
CA ARG A 183 -2.64 9.58 29.89
C ARG A 183 -3.54 10.53 30.66
N PRO A 184 -3.34 10.72 31.98
CA PRO A 184 -4.07 11.76 32.69
C PRO A 184 -3.89 13.03 31.87
N LEU A 185 -5.02 13.61 31.44
CA LEU A 185 -5.02 14.72 30.52
C LEU A 185 -4.05 15.78 31.04
N PRO A 186 -3.21 16.38 30.17
CA PRO A 186 -2.23 17.37 30.62
C PRO A 186 -2.93 18.41 31.49
N GLY A 187 -2.34 18.73 32.65
CA GLY A 187 -2.99 19.58 33.65
C GLY A 187 -3.42 20.91 33.02
N GLY A 188 -4.75 21.14 32.95
CA GLY A 188 -5.32 22.19 32.12
C GLY A 188 -5.68 21.74 30.69
N TRP A 189 -6.32 20.58 30.54
CA TRP A 189 -7.04 20.20 29.32
C TRP A 189 -8.55 20.53 29.43
N PRO A 190 -9.23 21.02 28.38
CA PRO A 190 -8.67 21.51 27.12
C PRO A 190 -7.63 22.58 27.37
N ALA A 191 -6.60 22.65 26.50
CA ALA A 191 -5.53 23.64 26.62
C ALA A 191 -6.14 25.01 26.94
N PRO A 192 -5.57 25.87 27.80
CA PRO A 192 -6.30 27.06 28.29
C PRO A 192 -6.77 28.06 27.21
N ALA A 193 -6.25 27.95 25.98
CA ALA A 193 -6.68 28.69 24.80
C ALA A 193 -7.39 27.82 23.73
N ALA A 194 -7.45 26.49 23.89
CA ALA A 194 -8.20 25.60 23.01
C ALA A 194 -9.69 25.77 23.26
N GLU A 195 -10.41 26.07 22.19
CA GLU A 195 -11.83 26.35 22.20
C GLU A 195 -12.56 25.42 21.24
N TRP A 196 -13.85 25.21 21.49
CA TRP A 196 -14.70 24.43 20.60
C TRP A 196 -14.93 25.17 19.27
N VAL A 197 -14.64 24.45 18.20
CA VAL A 197 -14.82 24.82 16.80
C VAL A 197 -16.13 24.18 16.34
N TRP A 198 -17.20 24.98 16.23
CA TRP A 198 -18.55 24.57 15.86
C TRP A 198 -18.92 25.09 14.47
N ASN A 199 -19.70 24.33 13.71
CA ASN A 199 -20.22 24.72 12.38
C ASN A 199 -21.32 25.83 12.39
N PHE A 200 -21.23 26.81 13.29
CA PHE A 200 -22.19 27.91 13.49
C PHE A 200 -21.49 29.27 13.73
N PRO A 201 -22.15 30.43 13.47
CA PRO A 201 -23.52 30.62 12.95
C PRO A 201 -23.56 31.29 11.56
N ARG A 202 -22.49 31.17 10.74
CA ARG A 202 -22.40 31.77 9.39
C ARG A 202 -22.24 30.77 8.24
N ALA A 203 -22.28 29.47 8.51
CA ALA A 203 -22.49 28.48 7.46
C ALA A 203 -23.95 28.55 7.02
N GLU A 204 -24.20 28.99 5.78
CA GLU A 204 -25.53 29.15 5.20
C GLU A 204 -26.33 27.83 5.13
N VAL A 205 -25.61 26.70 5.24
CA VAL A 205 -26.17 25.38 5.48
C VAL A 205 -25.52 24.82 6.75
N THR A 206 -26.27 24.74 7.84
CA THR A 206 -25.88 23.86 8.95
C THR A 206 -25.83 22.43 8.42
N ALA A 207 -24.73 21.72 8.65
CA ALA A 207 -24.64 20.32 8.26
C ALA A 207 -25.83 19.53 8.88
N PRO A 208 -26.64 18.83 8.07
CA PRO A 208 -27.81 18.13 8.60
C PRO A 208 -27.40 17.08 9.64
N SER A 209 -28.24 16.83 10.64
CA SER A 209 -27.89 15.83 11.66
C SER A 209 -27.69 14.45 11.01
N GLY A 210 -26.64 13.74 11.45
CA GLY A 210 -26.13 12.51 10.84
C GLY A 210 -25.03 12.72 9.80
N TRP A 211 -24.75 13.95 9.34
CA TRP A 211 -23.73 14.22 8.34
C TRP A 211 -22.35 14.51 8.95
N PRO A 212 -21.25 13.99 8.36
CA PRO A 212 -19.90 14.34 8.76
C PRO A 212 -19.53 15.77 8.31
N VAL A 213 -18.93 16.54 9.22
CA VAL A 213 -18.25 17.82 8.96
C VAL A 213 -16.75 17.60 9.12
N THR A 214 -15.94 18.04 8.16
CA THR A 214 -14.48 17.87 8.24
C THR A 214 -13.79 19.22 8.41
N PHE A 215 -13.14 19.42 9.54
CA PHE A 215 -12.29 20.59 9.82
C PHE A 215 -10.86 20.29 9.41
N VAL A 216 -10.28 21.11 8.53
CA VAL A 216 -8.90 20.92 8.04
C VAL A 216 -8.00 22.04 8.55
N ARG A 217 -6.79 21.68 8.97
CA ARG A 217 -5.71 22.62 9.25
C ARG A 217 -4.40 22.12 8.68
N VAL A 218 -3.58 23.05 8.23
CA VAL A 218 -2.19 22.80 7.87
C VAL A 218 -1.29 23.40 8.96
N PHE A 219 -0.22 22.70 9.31
CA PHE A 219 0.87 23.23 10.13
C PHE A 219 2.22 22.84 9.55
N GLU A 220 3.29 23.48 9.99
CA GLU A 220 4.66 23.22 9.54
C GLU A 220 5.58 22.93 10.72
N LEU A 221 6.41 21.90 10.59
CA LEU A 221 7.43 21.50 11.55
C LEU A 221 8.82 21.90 11.05
N ALA A 222 9.58 22.60 11.89
CA ALA A 222 10.94 23.07 11.57
C ALA A 222 11.98 21.93 11.50
N GLY A 223 11.69 20.79 12.13
CA GLY A 223 12.49 19.56 12.13
C GLY A 223 11.57 18.34 12.37
N PRO A 224 12.07 17.11 12.23
CA PRO A 224 11.33 15.92 12.65
C PRO A 224 11.04 15.98 14.15
N ALA A 225 9.81 15.68 14.56
CA ALA A 225 9.35 15.75 15.94
C ALA A 225 8.25 14.72 16.22
N ARG A 226 8.18 14.22 17.47
CA ARG A 226 7.00 13.49 17.94
C ARG A 226 5.92 14.51 18.29
N VAL A 227 4.75 14.38 17.68
CA VAL A 227 3.61 15.28 17.90
C VAL A 227 2.51 14.55 18.66
N THR A 228 2.13 15.08 19.82
CA THR A 228 1.00 14.62 20.61
C THR A 228 -0.25 15.39 20.19
N PHE A 229 -1.22 14.70 19.59
CA PHE A 229 -2.54 15.26 19.30
C PHE A 229 -3.52 14.91 20.43
N HIS A 230 -4.29 15.89 20.88
CA HIS A 230 -5.42 15.71 21.79
C HIS A 230 -6.69 16.21 21.11
N VAL A 231 -7.70 15.34 20.97
CA VAL A 231 -8.91 15.61 20.22
C VAL A 231 -10.15 15.17 20.98
N SER A 232 -11.23 15.94 20.88
CA SER A 232 -12.58 15.50 21.18
C SER A 232 -13.56 16.08 20.18
N GLY A 233 -14.73 15.48 20.06
CA GLY A 233 -15.71 15.80 19.04
C GLY A 233 -17.13 15.44 19.45
N ASP A 234 -18.07 15.96 18.66
CA ASP A 234 -19.47 16.10 19.03
C ASP A 234 -20.35 15.73 17.81
N ASP A 235 -20.86 14.49 17.65
CA ASP A 235 -20.81 13.32 18.55
C ASP A 235 -19.60 12.41 18.31
N ASP A 236 -19.52 11.81 17.13
CA ASP A 236 -18.40 10.94 16.74
C ASP A 236 -17.29 11.79 16.14
N PHE A 237 -16.05 11.33 16.22
CA PHE A 237 -14.94 11.94 15.49
C PHE A 237 -13.91 10.94 14.98
N VAL A 238 -13.21 11.34 13.92
CA VAL A 238 -12.01 10.69 13.39
C VAL A 238 -10.97 11.76 13.08
N LEU A 239 -9.82 11.67 13.74
CA LEU A 239 -8.65 12.50 13.50
C LEU A 239 -7.74 11.82 12.46
N TRP A 240 -7.48 12.53 11.38
CA TRP A 240 -6.56 12.17 10.31
C TRP A 240 -5.36 13.10 10.32
N VAL A 241 -4.17 12.56 10.09
CA VAL A 241 -2.95 13.33 9.80
C VAL A 241 -2.34 12.78 8.53
N ASN A 242 -2.11 13.66 7.54
CA ASN A 242 -1.55 13.31 6.23
C ASN A 242 -2.24 12.11 5.55
N GLY A 243 -3.57 12.03 5.64
CA GLY A 243 -4.37 10.96 5.04
C GLY A 243 -4.37 9.63 5.80
N GLN A 244 -3.67 9.54 6.95
CA GLN A 244 -3.76 8.41 7.87
C GLN A 244 -4.71 8.74 9.03
N SER A 245 -5.71 7.89 9.27
CA SER A 245 -6.52 7.94 10.49
C SER A 245 -5.66 7.50 11.67
N ILE A 246 -5.56 8.35 12.70
CA ILE A 246 -4.71 8.08 13.88
C ILE A 246 -5.51 7.83 15.15
N VAL A 247 -6.69 8.43 15.31
CA VAL A 247 -7.59 8.11 16.44
C VAL A 247 -9.03 8.50 16.13
N SER A 248 -9.97 7.73 16.66
CA SER A 248 -11.41 8.02 16.62
C SER A 248 -12.01 7.91 18.02
N GLY A 249 -13.17 8.54 18.21
CA GLY A 249 -13.89 8.53 19.48
C GLY A 249 -15.34 8.96 19.32
N SER A 250 -16.06 9.01 20.43
CA SER A 250 -17.45 9.48 20.49
C SER A 250 -17.74 10.27 21.77
N ARG A 251 -18.83 11.04 21.72
CA ARG A 251 -19.25 12.04 22.72
C ARG A 251 -19.25 11.50 24.16
N PRO A 252 -18.72 12.25 25.16
CA PRO A 252 -17.72 13.32 25.09
C PRO A 252 -16.37 12.79 25.63
N GLU A 253 -15.76 11.85 24.92
CA GLU A 253 -14.43 11.34 25.29
C GLU A 253 -13.32 12.17 24.64
N VAL A 254 -12.30 12.52 25.42
CA VAL A 254 -11.05 13.07 24.88
C VAL A 254 -10.14 11.91 24.53
N ARG A 255 -9.69 11.84 23.28
CA ARG A 255 -8.68 10.89 22.84
C ARG A 255 -7.37 11.60 22.55
N SER A 256 -6.27 10.86 22.70
CA SER A 256 -4.92 11.37 22.43
C SER A 256 -4.19 10.38 21.52
N ALA A 257 -3.30 10.87 20.68
CA ALA A 257 -2.44 10.05 19.83
C ALA A 257 -1.08 10.72 19.62
N ASP A 258 0.00 9.97 19.85
CA ASP A 258 1.37 10.37 19.55
C ASP A 258 1.69 9.93 18.11
N LEU A 259 2.25 10.81 17.28
CA LEU A 259 2.68 10.51 15.92
C LEU A 259 4.06 11.10 15.64
N ASP A 260 5.01 10.28 15.19
CA ASP A 260 6.31 10.75 14.73
C ASP A 260 6.16 11.38 13.34
N LEU A 261 6.49 12.67 13.24
CA LEU A 261 6.33 13.47 12.03
C LEU A 261 7.69 14.01 11.56
N TRP A 262 7.86 14.09 10.24
CA TRP A 262 9.06 14.62 9.58
C TRP A 262 9.09 16.15 9.58
N ARG A 263 10.17 16.75 9.09
CA ARG A 263 10.25 18.19 8.84
C ARG A 263 9.37 18.57 7.65
N GLY A 264 8.60 19.65 7.77
CA GLY A 264 7.87 20.26 6.66
C GLY A 264 6.39 20.41 6.96
N ARG A 265 5.58 20.37 5.90
CA ARG A 265 4.16 20.75 5.93
C ARG A 265 3.26 19.52 6.12
N HIS A 266 2.37 19.58 7.11
CA HIS A 266 1.44 18.51 7.49
C HIS A 266 0.00 19.00 7.40
N ALA A 267 -0.89 18.15 6.89
CA ALA A 267 -2.33 18.37 6.91
C ALA A 267 -2.95 17.53 8.04
N VAL A 268 -3.86 18.14 8.79
CA VAL A 268 -4.65 17.52 9.86
C VAL A 268 -6.11 17.73 9.53
N ALA A 269 -6.91 16.68 9.60
CA ALA A 269 -8.34 16.76 9.38
C ALA A 269 -9.08 16.08 10.53
N VAL A 270 -10.02 16.79 11.17
CA VAL A 270 -10.96 16.20 12.12
C VAL A 270 -12.31 16.09 11.43
N GLN A 271 -12.70 14.87 11.08
CA GLN A 271 -14.07 14.60 10.70
C GLN A 271 -14.88 14.39 11.97
N VAL A 272 -16.00 15.10 12.12
CA VAL A 272 -16.97 14.91 13.20
C VAL A 272 -18.34 14.61 12.63
N THR A 273 -19.07 13.69 13.24
CA THR A 273 -20.44 13.37 12.85
C THR A 273 -21.35 13.60 14.04
N ASN A 274 -22.26 14.57 13.93
CA ASN A 274 -23.29 14.77 14.93
C ASN A 274 -24.40 13.74 14.72
N ARG A 275 -24.77 12.99 15.76
CA ARG A 275 -25.90 12.05 15.75
C ARG A 275 -27.15 12.74 16.27
N PRO A 276 -28.29 12.65 15.56
CA PRO A 276 -29.55 13.15 16.10
C PRO A 276 -29.95 12.30 17.30
N GLY A 277 -29.98 12.91 18.48
CA GLY A 277 -30.66 12.33 19.63
C GLY A 277 -32.16 12.15 19.35
N PRO A 278 -32.85 11.18 19.98
CA PRO A 278 -34.30 11.05 19.85
C PRO A 278 -34.99 12.37 20.26
N GLY A 279 -35.66 13.03 19.31
CA GLY A 279 -36.30 14.33 19.52
C GLY A 279 -35.37 15.56 19.45
N ALA A 280 -34.10 15.41 19.06
CA ALA A 280 -33.21 16.54 18.78
C ALA A 280 -33.71 17.35 17.56
N PRO A 281 -33.49 18.68 17.52
CA PRO A 281 -33.80 19.48 16.34
C PRO A 281 -32.97 19.01 15.13
N ALA A 282 -33.54 19.13 13.93
CA ALA A 282 -32.91 18.66 12.68
C ALA A 282 -31.54 19.30 12.39
N ALA A 283 -31.30 20.51 12.92
CA ALA A 283 -30.01 21.16 12.96
C ALA A 283 -29.38 20.98 14.36
N ASN A 284 -28.34 20.15 14.45
CA ASN A 284 -27.59 19.93 15.67
C ASN A 284 -26.09 20.16 15.37
N PRO A 285 -25.40 21.13 16.03
CA PRO A 285 -24.03 21.50 15.70
C PRO A 285 -23.05 20.33 15.77
N ALA A 286 -22.25 20.14 14.73
CA ALA A 286 -21.09 19.28 14.80
C ALA A 286 -19.89 20.13 15.26
N GLY A 287 -19.21 19.68 16.30
CA GLY A 287 -18.13 20.43 16.94
C GLY A 287 -16.89 19.58 17.18
N MET A 288 -15.71 20.21 17.15
CA MET A 288 -14.48 19.60 17.64
C MET A 288 -13.67 20.54 18.53
N ILE A 289 -12.79 19.94 19.32
CA ILE A 289 -11.70 20.63 20.01
C ILE A 289 -10.43 19.81 19.78
N LEU A 290 -9.36 20.47 19.33
CA LEU A 290 -8.11 19.82 18.92
C LEU A 290 -6.92 20.67 19.39
N ALA A 291 -5.89 20.04 19.92
CA ALA A 291 -4.58 20.64 20.07
C ALA A 291 -3.48 19.66 19.65
N ALA A 292 -2.35 20.22 19.22
CA ALA A 292 -1.15 19.47 18.92
C ALA A 292 0.03 20.08 19.69
N TYR A 293 0.86 19.23 20.27
CA TYR A 293 2.05 19.58 21.03
C TYR A 293 3.27 18.85 20.48
N ASP A 294 4.45 19.47 20.56
CA ASP A 294 5.71 18.78 20.27
C ASP A 294 6.15 17.87 21.43
N ASP A 295 7.32 17.24 21.28
CA ASP A 295 7.93 16.34 22.24
C ASP A 295 8.41 17.03 23.53
N GLN A 296 8.52 18.36 23.50
CA GLN A 296 8.83 19.21 24.67
C GLN A 296 7.55 19.67 25.40
N GLY A 297 6.37 19.36 24.86
CA GLY A 297 5.07 19.84 25.37
C GLY A 297 4.77 21.29 24.98
N SER A 298 5.48 21.87 24.01
CA SER A 298 5.17 23.18 23.47
C SER A 298 3.95 23.08 22.54
N LEU A 299 3.04 24.04 22.64
CA LEU A 299 1.81 24.05 21.85
C LEU A 299 2.12 24.45 20.40
N LEU A 300 2.02 23.49 19.47
CA LEU A 300 2.20 23.73 18.03
C LEU A 300 1.01 24.46 17.43
N PHE A 301 -0.20 23.98 17.73
CA PHE A 301 -1.45 24.65 17.38
C PHE A 301 -2.63 24.15 18.22
N HIS A 302 -3.74 24.89 18.18
CA HIS A 302 -5.01 24.49 18.78
C HIS A 302 -6.21 25.01 17.99
N SER A 303 -7.37 24.41 18.22
CA SER A 303 -8.66 24.92 17.82
C SER A 303 -8.94 26.24 18.55
N ARG A 304 -9.36 27.26 17.79
CA ARG A 304 -9.82 28.56 18.28
C ARG A 304 -11.24 28.73 17.79
N GLY A 305 -12.16 29.01 18.69
CA GLY A 305 -13.58 29.05 18.40
C GLY A 305 -13.94 30.35 17.70
N ASN A 306 -14.97 30.30 16.85
CA ASN A 306 -15.58 31.50 16.28
C ASN A 306 -16.50 32.23 17.28
N LEU A 307 -16.54 31.82 18.55
CA LEU A 307 -17.45 32.33 19.58
C LEU A 307 -17.00 33.66 20.22
N SER A 308 -16.45 34.58 19.41
CA SER A 308 -16.48 36.00 19.77
C SER A 308 -17.84 36.58 19.38
N SER A 309 -18.77 36.56 20.32
CA SER A 309 -19.97 37.39 20.24
C SER A 309 -19.60 38.89 20.28
N ALA A 310 -20.35 39.69 19.51
CA ALA A 310 -20.53 41.14 19.68
C ALA A 310 -19.38 42.15 19.45
N ALA A 311 -18.09 41.79 19.24
CA ALA A 311 -17.01 42.80 19.26
C ALA A 311 -15.91 42.72 18.17
N GLY A 312 -16.28 42.71 16.89
CA GLY A 312 -15.54 43.37 15.79
C GLY A 312 -14.07 42.99 15.50
N ARG A 313 -13.47 42.00 16.15
CA ARG A 313 -12.12 41.51 15.82
C ARG A 313 -12.18 40.54 14.63
N PRO A 314 -11.24 40.62 13.66
CA PRO A 314 -11.15 39.63 12.62
C PRO A 314 -10.80 38.27 13.23
N ALA A 315 -11.44 37.22 12.74
CA ALA A 315 -11.16 35.85 13.16
C ALA A 315 -9.69 35.48 12.89
N ASP A 316 -9.14 34.61 13.72
CA ASP A 316 -7.86 33.97 13.46
C ASP A 316 -8.03 33.04 12.24
N ALA A 317 -7.61 33.52 11.06
CA ALA A 317 -7.81 32.86 9.77
C ALA A 317 -7.01 31.54 9.59
N SER A 318 -6.46 30.97 10.66
CA SER A 318 -5.69 29.72 10.65
C SER A 318 -6.53 28.43 10.66
N TRP A 319 -7.86 28.56 10.79
CA TRP A 319 -8.81 27.50 10.45
C TRP A 319 -9.60 27.95 9.23
N ASP A 320 -9.35 27.31 8.09
CA ASP A 320 -10.07 27.61 6.86
C ASP A 320 -11.49 27.04 6.97
N TRP A 321 -12.45 27.92 7.16
CA TRP A 321 -13.87 27.63 7.34
C TRP A 321 -14.64 27.51 6.02
N SER A 322 -13.94 27.58 4.88
CA SER A 322 -14.55 27.11 3.64
C SER A 322 -14.96 25.65 3.82
N SER A 323 -16.12 25.28 3.24
CA SER A 323 -16.19 24.00 2.58
C SER A 323 -14.97 23.96 1.65
N TYR A 324 -13.96 23.14 1.97
CA TYR A 324 -12.67 23.10 1.28
C TYR A 324 -12.85 22.49 -0.12
N SER A 325 -13.52 23.25 -0.99
CA SER A 325 -13.04 23.54 -2.31
C SER A 325 -11.80 24.44 -2.11
N PRO A 326 -10.57 23.90 -2.11
CA PRO A 326 -9.43 24.76 -2.40
C PRO A 326 -9.69 25.43 -3.78
N PRO A 327 -8.94 26.48 -4.17
CA PRO A 327 -8.88 26.86 -5.58
C PRO A 327 -8.69 25.57 -6.39
N HIS A 328 -9.70 25.25 -7.23
CA HIS A 328 -10.07 23.85 -7.54
C HIS A 328 -8.82 23.00 -7.67
N PRO A 329 -8.67 21.95 -6.83
CA PRO A 329 -7.43 21.20 -6.76
C PRO A 329 -7.08 20.75 -8.18
N ASP A 330 -5.79 20.79 -8.53
CA ASP A 330 -5.30 20.82 -9.92
C ASP A 330 -5.57 19.48 -10.63
N TRP A 331 -6.84 19.22 -10.91
CA TRP A 331 -7.43 17.95 -11.27
C TRP A 331 -7.72 17.96 -12.76
N ALA A 332 -7.03 17.09 -13.48
CA ALA A 332 -7.20 16.91 -14.90
C ALA A 332 -7.60 15.48 -15.24
N VAL A 333 -8.37 15.35 -16.32
CA VAL A 333 -8.59 14.07 -17.00
C VAL A 333 -8.00 14.16 -18.40
N TYR A 334 -7.18 13.17 -18.76
CA TYR A 334 -6.68 13.00 -20.11
C TYR A 334 -7.59 12.05 -20.89
N ALA A 335 -8.16 12.56 -21.98
CA ALA A 335 -8.74 11.80 -23.07
C ALA A 335 -8.70 12.64 -24.36
N ASP A 336 -8.36 12.01 -25.49
CA ASP A 336 -8.30 12.69 -26.79
C ASP A 336 -8.68 11.73 -27.93
N SER A 337 -9.67 12.09 -28.75
CA SER A 337 -10.11 11.27 -29.90
C SER A 337 -9.06 11.16 -31.01
N GLY A 338 -8.06 12.05 -31.04
CA GLY A 338 -6.93 12.00 -31.94
C GLY A 338 -5.87 10.94 -31.57
N PHE A 339 -6.03 10.26 -30.42
CA PHE A 339 -5.11 9.23 -29.91
C PHE A 339 -5.86 7.89 -29.71
N SER A 340 -5.16 6.77 -29.95
CA SER A 340 -5.73 5.43 -29.80
C SER A 340 -5.89 5.04 -28.32
N GLY A 341 -6.97 4.36 -27.95
CA GLY A 341 -7.04 3.55 -26.72
C GLY A 341 -6.58 2.09 -26.93
N SER A 342 -6.58 1.29 -25.87
CA SER A 342 -6.25 -0.15 -25.89
C SER A 342 -7.35 -1.01 -25.24
N TRP A 343 -7.67 -0.79 -23.96
CA TRP A 343 -8.63 -1.57 -23.13
C TRP A 343 -9.75 -0.72 -22.52
N VAL A 344 -9.66 0.61 -22.57
CA VAL A 344 -10.77 1.52 -22.20
C VAL A 344 -11.63 1.81 -23.42
N SER A 345 -12.83 1.23 -23.48
CA SER A 345 -13.69 1.33 -24.67
C SER A 345 -14.41 2.66 -24.87
N ASN A 346 -14.59 3.48 -23.82
CA ASN A 346 -15.19 4.81 -23.95
C ASN A 346 -14.51 5.84 -23.02
N PRO A 347 -13.27 6.26 -23.36
CA PRO A 347 -12.51 7.21 -22.55
C PRO A 347 -13.15 8.60 -22.49
N LEU A 348 -13.84 9.02 -23.55
CA LEU A 348 -14.47 10.35 -23.64
C LEU A 348 -15.69 10.46 -22.73
N ALA A 349 -16.51 9.41 -22.60
CA ALA A 349 -17.64 9.44 -21.66
C ALA A 349 -17.19 9.47 -20.20
N LEU A 350 -16.10 8.75 -19.87
CA LEU A 350 -15.49 8.84 -18.54
C LEU A 350 -14.89 10.23 -18.29
N ALA A 351 -14.26 10.83 -19.29
CA ALA A 351 -13.74 12.18 -19.18
C ALA A 351 -14.85 13.23 -19.00
N GLY A 352 -15.95 13.13 -19.75
CA GLY A 352 -17.14 13.97 -19.56
C GLY A 352 -17.71 13.88 -18.14
N TYR A 353 -17.90 12.66 -17.62
CA TYR A 353 -18.32 12.45 -16.23
C TYR A 353 -17.37 13.10 -15.21
N LEU A 354 -16.06 13.04 -15.44
CA LEU A 354 -15.08 13.70 -14.57
C LEU A 354 -15.08 15.23 -14.75
N GLN A 355 -15.35 15.75 -15.94
CA GLN A 355 -15.55 17.20 -16.17
C GLN A 355 -16.79 17.72 -15.42
N ASP A 356 -17.89 16.98 -15.43
CA ASP A 356 -19.10 17.30 -14.66
C ASP A 356 -18.81 17.28 -13.14
N ALA A 357 -17.82 16.50 -12.71
CA ALA A 357 -17.27 16.49 -11.34
C ALA A 357 -16.16 17.53 -11.09
N GLY A 358 -15.91 18.45 -12.03
CA GLY A 358 -14.96 19.57 -11.88
C GLY A 358 -13.52 19.32 -12.35
N PHE A 359 -13.23 18.21 -13.04
CA PHE A 359 -11.91 17.97 -13.64
C PHE A 359 -11.73 18.77 -14.94
N THR A 360 -10.53 19.29 -15.17
CA THR A 360 -10.16 19.90 -16.45
C THR A 360 -9.88 18.81 -17.49
N LEU A 361 -10.61 18.76 -18.60
CA LEU A 361 -10.23 17.91 -19.74
C LEU A 361 -8.96 18.47 -20.41
N VAL A 362 -7.92 17.66 -20.50
CA VAL A 362 -6.65 18.01 -21.15
C VAL A 362 -6.40 17.08 -22.33
N GLY A 363 -6.39 17.64 -23.54
CA GLY A 363 -6.09 16.90 -24.77
C GLY A 363 -4.62 16.48 -24.88
N GLY A 364 -4.32 15.51 -25.74
CA GLY A 364 -3.02 14.87 -25.85
C GLY A 364 -1.90 15.79 -26.35
N ALA A 365 -2.22 16.83 -27.11
CA ALA A 365 -1.24 17.85 -27.48
C ALA A 365 -0.87 18.79 -26.31
N ALA A 366 -1.81 19.07 -25.41
CA ALA A 366 -1.63 20.01 -24.29
C ALA A 366 -1.06 19.36 -23.02
N LEU A 367 -1.22 18.04 -22.87
CA LEU A 367 -0.89 17.33 -21.62
C LEU A 367 0.56 17.49 -21.18
N GLY A 368 1.52 17.47 -22.11
CA GLY A 368 2.93 17.71 -21.81
C GLY A 368 3.21 19.06 -21.15
N ALA A 369 2.55 20.13 -21.61
CA ALA A 369 2.68 21.47 -21.02
C ALA A 369 1.98 21.56 -19.65
N TRP A 370 0.78 20.98 -19.53
CA TRP A 370 0.03 20.91 -18.26
C TRP A 370 0.83 20.20 -17.16
N LEU A 371 1.50 19.10 -17.49
CA LEU A 371 2.39 18.34 -16.61
C LEU A 371 3.62 19.15 -16.20
N GLN A 372 4.25 19.86 -17.13
CA GLN A 372 5.45 20.67 -16.84
C GLN A 372 5.13 21.87 -15.92
N ASP A 373 4.02 22.56 -16.14
CA ASP A 373 3.52 23.64 -15.28
C ASP A 373 3.25 23.18 -13.83
N ARG A 374 2.90 21.91 -13.65
CA ARG A 374 2.64 21.29 -12.32
C ARG A 374 3.81 20.47 -11.77
N ALA A 375 4.90 20.30 -12.51
CA ALA A 375 6.12 19.61 -12.05
C ALA A 375 6.99 20.52 -11.15
N SER A 376 6.37 21.16 -10.16
CA SER A 376 6.98 22.03 -9.17
C SER A 376 6.54 21.63 -7.75
N ALA A 377 7.38 21.86 -6.76
CA ALA A 377 7.10 21.48 -5.36
C ALA A 377 5.86 22.19 -4.76
N GLU A 378 5.39 23.28 -5.37
CA GLU A 378 4.20 24.03 -4.93
C GLU A 378 2.89 23.48 -5.51
N ARG A 379 2.90 23.04 -6.77
CA ARG A 379 1.68 22.57 -7.49
C ARG A 379 1.57 21.05 -7.54
N GLY A 380 2.68 20.33 -7.64
CA GLY A 380 2.71 18.87 -7.72
C GLY A 380 1.87 18.20 -6.63
N PRO A 381 2.12 18.45 -5.33
CA PRO A 381 1.39 17.82 -4.21
C PRO A 381 -0.11 18.16 -4.13
N ARG A 382 -0.61 19.03 -5.01
CA ARG A 382 -2.01 19.47 -5.10
C ARG A 382 -2.69 19.05 -6.41
N SER A 383 -1.96 18.36 -7.29
CA SER A 383 -2.39 18.01 -8.64
C SER A 383 -2.72 16.52 -8.77
N LEU A 384 -3.82 16.22 -9.46
CA LEU A 384 -4.24 14.86 -9.81
C LEU A 384 -4.48 14.77 -11.32
N LEU A 385 -3.91 13.76 -11.97
CA LEU A 385 -4.18 13.46 -13.36
C LEU A 385 -4.82 12.08 -13.50
N VAL A 386 -6.02 12.01 -14.04
CA VAL A 386 -6.69 10.75 -14.41
C VAL A 386 -6.43 10.46 -15.89
N PHE A 387 -5.72 9.36 -16.18
CA PHE A 387 -5.64 8.81 -17.53
C PHE A 387 -6.92 7.99 -17.80
N ALA A 388 -7.89 8.61 -18.46
CA ALA A 388 -9.08 7.91 -18.96
C ALA A 388 -8.76 7.09 -20.24
N GLN A 389 -7.63 7.35 -20.89
CA GLN A 389 -7.04 6.50 -21.93
C GLN A 389 -5.76 5.83 -21.43
N ASP A 390 -5.60 4.54 -21.75
CA ASP A 390 -4.47 3.68 -21.38
C ASP A 390 -3.29 3.71 -22.35
N VAL A 391 -3.16 4.82 -23.08
CA VAL A 391 -2.08 5.08 -24.03
C VAL A 391 -1.58 6.49 -23.77
N VAL A 392 -0.33 6.63 -23.33
CA VAL A 392 0.25 7.95 -23.04
C VAL A 392 0.42 8.73 -24.36
N PRO A 393 0.05 10.01 -24.45
CA PRO A 393 0.36 10.81 -25.62
C PRO A 393 1.85 11.18 -25.63
N GLU A 394 2.47 11.28 -26.81
CA GLU A 394 3.90 11.59 -26.96
C GLU A 394 4.34 12.90 -26.26
N SER A 395 3.42 13.84 -26.01
CA SER A 395 3.70 15.06 -25.24
C SER A 395 3.98 14.82 -23.75
N ALA A 396 3.36 13.78 -23.16
CA ALA A 396 3.49 13.44 -21.75
C ALA A 396 4.63 12.45 -21.48
N ALA A 397 4.94 11.60 -22.46
CA ALA A 397 6.18 10.81 -22.52
C ALA A 397 6.54 10.51 -23.98
N SER A 398 7.66 11.04 -24.47
CA SER A 398 8.18 10.79 -25.83
C SER A 398 9.20 9.66 -25.91
N SER A 399 9.67 9.16 -24.76
CA SER A 399 10.59 8.04 -24.62
C SER A 399 10.36 7.30 -23.29
N PRO A 400 10.71 6.01 -23.19
CA PRO A 400 10.59 5.23 -21.96
C PRO A 400 11.73 5.59 -20.98
N SER A 401 11.63 6.77 -20.38
CA SER A 401 12.70 7.40 -19.60
C SER A 401 12.15 8.09 -18.34
N PRO A 402 12.90 8.11 -17.23
CA PRO A 402 12.48 8.87 -16.04
C PRO A 402 12.53 10.38 -16.27
N THR A 403 13.11 10.85 -17.38
CA THR A 403 13.11 12.26 -17.76
C THR A 403 11.79 12.73 -18.41
N ALA A 404 10.82 11.84 -18.64
CA ALA A 404 9.52 12.16 -19.23
C ALA A 404 8.70 13.15 -18.36
N PRO A 405 7.93 14.08 -18.96
CA PRO A 405 7.11 15.04 -18.24
C PRO A 405 6.22 14.45 -17.14
N VAL A 406 5.55 13.33 -17.41
CA VAL A 406 4.70 12.63 -16.43
C VAL A 406 5.48 12.08 -15.23
N ARG A 407 6.74 11.67 -15.44
CA ARG A 407 7.59 11.21 -14.34
C ARG A 407 8.07 12.38 -13.48
N ARG A 408 8.49 13.49 -14.09
CA ARG A 408 8.83 14.73 -13.34
C ARG A 408 7.66 15.26 -12.53
N PHE A 409 6.44 15.15 -13.04
CA PHE A 409 5.22 15.48 -12.32
C PHE A 409 5.03 14.61 -11.07
N LEU A 410 5.20 13.27 -11.19
CA LEU A 410 5.17 12.35 -10.05
C LEU A 410 6.28 12.66 -9.02
N ASP A 411 7.52 12.83 -9.48
CA ASP A 411 8.67 13.15 -8.61
C ASP A 411 8.52 14.51 -7.90
N ALA A 412 7.71 15.43 -8.44
CA ALA A 412 7.34 16.71 -7.81
C ALA A 412 6.16 16.59 -6.80
N GLY A 413 5.67 15.38 -6.54
CA GLY A 413 4.51 15.14 -5.66
C GLY A 413 3.16 15.03 -6.37
N GLY A 414 3.13 15.15 -7.70
CA GLY A 414 1.93 14.93 -8.51
C GLY A 414 1.36 13.53 -8.31
N SER A 415 0.03 13.41 -8.42
CA SER A 415 -0.65 12.11 -8.37
C SER A 415 -1.26 11.72 -9.71
N VAL A 416 -1.16 10.45 -10.07
CA VAL A 416 -1.73 9.90 -11.32
C VAL A 416 -2.61 8.70 -11.00
N LEU A 417 -3.85 8.72 -11.50
CA LEU A 417 -4.73 7.56 -11.57
C LEU A 417 -4.75 7.04 -13.01
N TRP A 418 -4.36 5.78 -13.21
CA TRP A 418 -4.28 5.13 -14.51
C TRP A 418 -5.25 3.95 -14.61
N LEU A 419 -6.03 3.94 -15.69
CA LEU A 419 -7.11 3.00 -15.92
C LEU A 419 -6.88 2.26 -17.24
N GLY A 420 -6.98 0.92 -17.23
CA GLY A 420 -6.92 0.10 -18.46
C GLY A 420 -5.67 -0.79 -18.54
N ASP A 421 -4.96 -0.72 -19.67
CA ASP A 421 -3.73 -1.49 -19.94
C ASP A 421 -2.56 -1.12 -19.02
N VAL A 422 -1.48 -1.89 -19.16
CA VAL A 422 -0.19 -1.66 -18.49
C VAL A 422 0.31 -0.23 -18.75
N PRO A 423 0.68 0.53 -17.70
CA PRO A 423 1.21 1.87 -17.85
C PRO A 423 2.40 1.95 -18.80
N PHE A 424 2.38 2.95 -19.68
CA PHE A 424 3.47 3.23 -20.63
C PHE A 424 3.80 2.07 -21.59
N PHE A 425 2.96 1.04 -21.72
CA PHE A 425 3.16 -0.05 -22.69
C PHE A 425 3.06 0.46 -24.13
N TYR A 426 2.21 1.46 -24.37
CA TYR A 426 2.04 2.16 -25.64
C TYR A 426 2.21 3.68 -25.48
N MET A 427 2.91 4.29 -26.42
CA MET A 427 2.92 5.74 -26.64
C MET A 427 2.09 6.05 -27.90
N GLY A 428 1.02 6.82 -27.72
CA GLY A 428 0.16 7.31 -28.79
C GLY A 428 0.73 8.56 -29.47
N ARG A 429 0.44 8.69 -30.75
CA ARG A 429 0.74 9.84 -31.60
C ARG A 429 -0.55 10.41 -32.19
N PRO A 430 -0.55 11.69 -32.63
CA PRO A 430 -1.64 12.27 -33.39
C PRO A 430 -2.06 11.38 -34.58
N GLY A 431 -3.37 11.35 -34.87
CA GLY A 431 -3.94 10.52 -35.93
C GLY A 431 -4.15 9.05 -35.54
N GLY A 432 -4.20 8.74 -34.24
CA GLY A 432 -4.55 7.41 -33.74
C GLY A 432 -3.49 6.32 -33.92
N THR A 433 -2.26 6.69 -34.29
CA THR A 433 -1.14 5.72 -34.37
C THR A 433 -0.47 5.56 -33.00
N ARG A 434 0.16 4.40 -32.75
CA ARG A 434 0.87 4.13 -31.49
C ARG A 434 2.17 3.37 -31.69
N VAL A 435 3.13 3.61 -30.81
CA VAL A 435 4.40 2.88 -30.69
C VAL A 435 4.31 1.99 -29.47
N THR A 436 4.62 0.70 -29.63
CA THR A 436 4.74 -0.24 -28.51
C THR A 436 6.11 -0.08 -27.86
N TRP A 437 6.16 0.30 -26.58
CA TRP A 437 7.36 0.19 -25.75
C TRP A 437 7.38 -1.12 -24.97
N GLY A 438 6.21 -1.70 -24.69
CA GLY A 438 6.07 -2.89 -23.86
C GLY A 438 6.46 -2.63 -22.40
N LEU A 439 6.89 -3.68 -21.71
CA LEU A 439 7.38 -3.62 -20.33
C LEU A 439 8.56 -2.65 -20.10
N PRO A 440 9.51 -2.48 -21.04
CA PRO A 440 10.50 -1.41 -20.97
C PRO A 440 9.91 0.01 -20.84
N GLY A 441 8.67 0.23 -21.30
CA GLY A 441 7.95 1.49 -21.10
C GLY A 441 7.60 1.74 -19.64
N LEU A 442 6.94 0.77 -19.00
CA LEU A 442 6.64 0.79 -17.56
C LEU A 442 7.93 0.95 -16.74
N GLN A 443 8.92 0.11 -17.00
CA GLN A 443 10.20 0.13 -16.31
C GLN A 443 10.95 1.45 -16.50
N GLY A 444 11.00 1.97 -17.73
CA GLY A 444 11.74 3.17 -18.06
C GLY A 444 11.15 4.44 -17.46
N VAL A 445 9.82 4.58 -17.46
CA VAL A 445 9.15 5.77 -16.89
C VAL A 445 8.95 5.65 -15.38
N LEU A 446 8.41 4.52 -14.92
CA LEU A 446 7.98 4.33 -13.52
C LEU A 446 8.98 3.57 -12.64
N GLY A 447 10.00 2.89 -13.17
CA GLY A 447 10.88 2.07 -12.33
C GLY A 447 10.16 0.90 -11.65
N VAL A 448 9.04 0.45 -12.22
CA VAL A 448 8.34 -0.77 -11.81
C VAL A 448 8.74 -1.90 -12.76
N LEU A 449 9.18 -3.02 -12.20
CA LEU A 449 9.43 -4.24 -12.95
C LEU A 449 8.13 -5.04 -13.10
N ASP A 450 8.00 -5.67 -14.25
CA ASP A 450 7.31 -6.95 -14.34
C ASP A 450 8.38 -8.05 -14.20
N ASP A 451 8.15 -9.07 -13.39
CA ASP A 451 9.02 -10.25 -13.44
C ASP A 451 8.77 -11.10 -14.71
N GLY A 452 7.80 -10.70 -15.54
CA GLY A 452 7.45 -11.29 -16.84
C GLY A 452 6.84 -12.69 -16.72
N SER A 453 6.77 -13.22 -15.49
CA SER A 453 6.51 -14.64 -15.25
C SER A 453 5.02 -14.97 -15.11
N ARG A 454 4.15 -13.97 -14.92
CA ARG A 454 2.71 -14.16 -14.69
C ARG A 454 1.83 -13.09 -15.34
N TRP A 455 1.99 -12.89 -16.65
CA TRP A 455 0.84 -12.45 -17.45
C TRP A 455 -0.21 -13.55 -17.37
N ALA A 456 -1.21 -13.33 -16.50
CA ALA A 456 -2.25 -14.33 -16.29
C ALA A 456 -3.08 -14.51 -17.56
N ALA A 457 -3.69 -15.70 -17.71
CA ALA A 457 -4.78 -15.85 -18.64
C ALA A 457 -5.84 -14.76 -18.36
N THR A 458 -6.24 -14.04 -19.41
CA THR A 458 -7.20 -12.93 -19.30
C THR A 458 -8.51 -13.40 -18.67
N GLY A 459 -9.07 -12.62 -17.75
CA GLY A 459 -10.29 -13.01 -17.05
C GLY A 459 -10.00 -13.95 -15.89
N GLN A 460 -9.21 -13.46 -14.93
CA GLN A 460 -9.24 -14.00 -13.56
C GLN A 460 -10.11 -13.12 -12.68
N ALA A 461 -10.76 -13.73 -11.69
CA ALA A 461 -11.40 -13.00 -10.61
C ALA A 461 -10.32 -12.28 -9.78
N VAL A 462 -10.52 -10.99 -9.56
CA VAL A 462 -9.66 -10.08 -8.81
C VAL A 462 -10.41 -9.67 -7.56
N VAL A 463 -9.73 -9.69 -6.42
CA VAL A 463 -10.28 -9.31 -5.11
C VAL A 463 -9.53 -8.07 -4.59
N PRO A 464 -10.22 -7.02 -4.12
CA PRO A 464 -9.54 -5.92 -3.43
C PRO A 464 -8.84 -6.41 -2.16
N THR A 465 -7.68 -5.84 -1.87
CA THR A 465 -7.02 -6.00 -0.57
C THR A 465 -7.68 -5.08 0.47
N ALA A 466 -7.38 -5.26 1.75
CA ALA A 466 -7.80 -4.32 2.80
C ALA A 466 -7.30 -2.88 2.52
N ALA A 467 -6.10 -2.74 1.95
CA ALA A 467 -5.60 -1.45 1.47
C ALA A 467 -6.47 -0.92 0.31
N GLY A 468 -6.76 -1.75 -0.69
CA GLY A 468 -7.65 -1.40 -1.80
C GLY A 468 -9.02 -0.92 -1.37
N ALA A 469 -9.64 -1.60 -0.39
CA ALA A 469 -10.91 -1.18 0.20
C ALA A 469 -10.81 0.21 0.85
N GLY A 470 -9.68 0.54 1.49
CA GLY A 470 -9.37 1.88 1.99
C GLY A 470 -9.21 2.95 0.91
N TYR A 471 -8.87 2.56 -0.33
CA TYR A 471 -8.90 3.42 -1.53
C TYR A 471 -10.27 3.38 -2.26
N GLY A 472 -11.31 2.81 -1.65
CA GLY A 472 -12.64 2.69 -2.27
C GLY A 472 -12.76 1.62 -3.34
N LEU A 473 -11.84 0.65 -3.45
CA LEU A 473 -12.10 -0.52 -4.30
C LEU A 473 -13.19 -1.38 -3.64
N GLY A 474 -14.40 -1.34 -4.23
CA GLY A 474 -15.57 -2.01 -3.69
C GLY A 474 -15.36 -3.52 -3.48
N ALA A 475 -15.92 -4.07 -2.39
CA ALA A 475 -15.66 -5.43 -1.92
C ALA A 475 -16.02 -6.56 -2.91
N ALA A 476 -16.82 -6.28 -3.94
CA ALA A 476 -17.19 -7.26 -4.95
C ALA A 476 -16.01 -7.56 -5.89
N PRO A 477 -15.68 -8.83 -6.15
CA PRO A 477 -14.63 -9.17 -7.09
C PRO A 477 -15.01 -8.81 -8.53
N TRP A 478 -14.03 -8.44 -9.35
CA TRP A 478 -14.20 -8.19 -10.78
C TRP A 478 -13.30 -9.07 -11.63
N TRP A 479 -13.57 -9.12 -12.94
CA TRP A 479 -12.74 -9.86 -13.88
C TRP A 479 -11.68 -8.95 -14.50
N GLY A 480 -10.41 -9.33 -14.41
CA GLY A 480 -9.27 -8.54 -14.87
C GLY A 480 -8.18 -9.37 -15.55
N THR A 481 -7.13 -8.68 -15.99
CA THR A 481 -5.87 -9.27 -16.44
C THR A 481 -4.79 -8.86 -15.43
N PRO A 482 -4.60 -9.65 -14.35
CA PRO A 482 -3.58 -9.39 -13.35
C PRO A 482 -2.18 -9.73 -13.90
N ALA A 483 -1.17 -9.01 -13.43
CA ALA A 483 0.23 -9.23 -13.80
C ALA A 483 1.16 -9.15 -12.58
N SER A 484 2.33 -9.78 -12.66
CA SER A 484 3.27 -9.93 -11.53
C SER A 484 4.24 -8.75 -11.41
N TRP A 485 3.71 -7.60 -11.02
CA TRP A 485 4.51 -6.41 -10.74
C TRP A 485 5.36 -6.58 -9.48
N ARG A 486 6.62 -6.15 -9.55
CA ARG A 486 7.55 -5.97 -8.43
C ARG A 486 8.30 -4.65 -8.63
N ALA A 487 8.72 -4.00 -7.57
CA ALA A 487 9.56 -2.81 -7.72
C ALA A 487 11.02 -3.17 -8.08
N LEU A 488 11.69 -2.29 -8.82
CA LEU A 488 13.11 -2.42 -9.17
C LEU A 488 14.07 -2.08 -8.04
N HIS A 489 13.71 -1.03 -7.30
CA HIS A 489 14.52 -0.46 -6.23
C HIS A 489 13.83 -0.76 -4.91
N GLY A 490 14.59 -1.15 -3.89
CA GLY A 490 14.06 -1.54 -2.57
C GLY A 490 13.27 -0.43 -1.86
N ASP A 491 13.43 0.82 -2.34
CA ASP A 491 12.80 2.02 -1.80
C ASP A 491 11.45 2.36 -2.48
N LEU A 492 11.18 1.82 -3.68
CA LEU A 492 9.88 1.92 -4.33
C LEU A 492 9.00 0.77 -3.83
N TRP A 493 7.99 1.05 -3.01
CA TRP A 493 7.03 0.01 -2.59
C TRP A 493 5.76 0.10 -3.43
N ALA A 494 5.47 -0.96 -4.18
CA ALA A 494 4.20 -1.17 -4.86
C ALA A 494 3.20 -1.81 -3.88
N GLN A 495 2.34 -0.99 -3.26
CA GLN A 495 1.29 -1.44 -2.36
C GLN A 495 0.19 -2.17 -3.16
N PRO A 496 -0.09 -3.46 -2.87
CA PRO A 496 -1.17 -4.20 -3.53
C PRO A 496 -2.54 -3.62 -3.15
N LEU A 497 -3.30 -3.15 -4.13
CA LEU A 497 -4.68 -2.70 -3.94
C LEU A 497 -5.69 -3.77 -4.36
N ALA A 498 -5.37 -4.60 -5.35
CA ALA A 498 -6.19 -5.77 -5.69
C ALA A 498 -5.34 -6.89 -6.30
N THR A 499 -5.62 -8.13 -5.88
CA THR A 499 -4.87 -9.33 -6.24
C THR A 499 -5.76 -10.38 -6.89
N ALA A 500 -5.14 -11.27 -7.66
CA ALA A 500 -5.79 -12.46 -8.22
C ALA A 500 -5.25 -13.74 -7.56
N PRO A 501 -5.94 -14.90 -7.71
CA PRO A 501 -5.54 -16.18 -7.10
C PRO A 501 -4.11 -16.64 -7.44
N ASN A 502 -3.52 -16.19 -8.54
CA ASN A 502 -2.13 -16.50 -8.91
C ASN A 502 -1.08 -15.57 -8.25
N GLY A 503 -1.50 -14.65 -7.38
CA GLY A 503 -0.66 -13.64 -6.74
C GLY A 503 -0.30 -12.44 -7.63
N GLY A 504 -0.81 -12.36 -8.86
CA GLY A 504 -0.66 -11.17 -9.70
C GLY A 504 -1.50 -10.01 -9.17
N LEU A 505 -1.03 -8.77 -9.38
CA LEU A 505 -1.76 -7.57 -8.99
C LEU A 505 -2.53 -7.04 -10.19
N ALA A 506 -3.82 -6.75 -9.98
CA ALA A 506 -4.67 -6.06 -10.93
C ALA A 506 -4.88 -4.59 -10.55
N ALA A 507 -4.64 -4.22 -9.29
CA ALA A 507 -4.50 -2.83 -8.89
C ALA A 507 -3.35 -2.66 -7.88
N TRP A 508 -2.61 -1.57 -8.00
CA TRP A 508 -1.46 -1.26 -7.14
C TRP A 508 -1.24 0.25 -7.03
N ARG A 509 -0.60 0.67 -5.94
CA ARG A 509 -0.11 2.03 -5.72
C ARG A 509 1.42 2.02 -5.60
N ALA A 510 2.11 2.95 -6.27
CA ALA A 510 3.51 3.27 -5.99
C ALA A 510 3.64 4.74 -5.58
N SER A 511 4.67 5.04 -4.79
CA SER A 511 4.96 6.40 -4.31
C SER A 511 6.28 6.89 -4.88
N TYR A 512 6.28 8.10 -5.45
CA TYR A 512 7.43 8.75 -6.07
C TYR A 512 7.81 9.96 -5.22
N TRP A 513 8.83 9.79 -4.39
CA TRP A 513 9.38 10.90 -3.60
C TRP A 513 10.89 10.69 -3.39
N PRO A 514 11.72 11.72 -3.57
CA PRO A 514 13.15 11.61 -3.29
C PRO A 514 13.38 11.58 -1.76
N ASN A 515 13.74 10.41 -1.23
CA ASN A 515 14.09 10.15 0.17
C ASN A 515 13.08 10.61 1.24
N PRO A 516 12.02 9.84 1.51
CA PRO A 516 11.29 9.94 2.77
C PRO A 516 11.95 9.04 3.85
N PRO A 517 12.35 9.57 5.02
CA PRO A 517 12.02 8.85 6.25
C PRO A 517 10.48 8.74 6.32
N GLU A 518 9.96 7.55 6.58
CA GLU A 518 8.51 7.29 6.55
C GLU A 518 7.71 8.12 7.58
N PRO A 519 6.39 8.36 7.37
CA PRO A 519 5.60 8.12 6.16
C PRO A 519 5.01 9.42 5.56
N ALA A 520 5.69 10.04 4.60
CA ALA A 520 5.21 11.25 3.91
C ALA A 520 4.24 10.98 2.74
N LEU A 521 3.34 11.94 2.47
CA LEU A 521 2.52 11.99 1.25
C LEU A 521 3.38 12.35 0.02
N GLY A 522 4.13 11.38 -0.47
CA GLY A 522 4.80 11.45 -1.77
C GLY A 522 3.84 11.35 -2.95
N GLY A 523 4.31 11.68 -4.16
CA GLY A 523 3.50 11.63 -5.39
C GLY A 523 2.97 10.23 -5.65
N GLY A 524 1.64 10.09 -5.76
CA GLY A 524 0.97 8.80 -5.79
C GLY A 524 0.63 8.34 -7.19
N TYR A 525 1.12 7.18 -7.62
CA TYR A 525 0.69 6.52 -8.83
C TYR A 525 -0.24 5.35 -8.49
N ILE A 526 -1.48 5.33 -9.00
CA ILE A 526 -2.43 4.23 -8.83
C ILE A 526 -2.78 3.66 -10.20
N SER A 527 -2.59 2.35 -10.38
CA SER A 527 -3.00 1.63 -11.59
C SER A 527 -4.14 0.67 -11.28
N ALA A 528 -5.12 0.55 -12.17
CA ALA A 528 -6.15 -0.49 -12.11
C ALA A 528 -6.45 -1.09 -13.50
N SER A 529 -6.24 -2.39 -13.67
CA SER A 529 -6.56 -3.12 -14.91
C SER A 529 -7.94 -3.77 -14.85
N ARG A 530 -8.86 -3.24 -15.68
CA ARG A 530 -10.19 -3.81 -15.93
C ARG A 530 -10.55 -3.59 -17.39
N ARG A 531 -10.93 -4.66 -18.09
CA ARG A 531 -11.41 -4.59 -19.48
C ARG A 531 -12.84 -4.05 -19.51
N LEU A 532 -13.04 -2.84 -20.02
CA LEU A 532 -14.34 -2.15 -19.99
C LEU A 532 -15.16 -2.41 -21.28
N ASN A 533 -15.51 -3.68 -21.54
CA ASN A 533 -16.23 -4.09 -22.75
C ASN A 533 -17.78 -4.10 -22.57
N ALA A 534 -18.47 -2.96 -22.70
CA ALA A 534 -19.90 -2.89 -23.06
C ALA A 534 -20.39 -1.46 -23.35
N PRO A 535 -21.37 -1.25 -24.25
CA PRO A 535 -22.25 -0.08 -24.22
C PRO A 535 -23.24 -0.24 -23.06
N GLY A 536 -22.77 -0.01 -21.83
CA GLY A 536 -23.57 -0.17 -20.62
C GLY A 536 -22.74 -0.10 -19.34
N PHE A 537 -22.93 0.98 -18.59
CA PHE A 537 -22.66 1.14 -17.16
C PHE A 537 -21.29 0.70 -16.61
N VAL A 538 -20.45 1.67 -16.29
CA VAL A 538 -19.29 1.48 -15.40
C VAL A 538 -19.82 1.28 -13.96
N ARG A 539 -20.03 0.02 -13.55
CA ARG A 539 -20.27 -0.30 -12.13
C ARG A 539 -18.98 -0.15 -11.34
N VAL A 540 -18.92 0.92 -10.56
CA VAL A 540 -18.11 1.05 -9.34
C VAL A 540 -19.11 1.42 -8.24
N PHE A 541 -19.29 0.50 -7.29
CA PHE A 541 -20.40 0.46 -6.32
C PHE A 541 -21.79 0.14 -6.95
N ASP A 542 -22.72 -0.38 -6.16
CA ASP A 542 -24.04 -0.88 -6.60
C ASP A 542 -25.16 -0.07 -5.89
N ALA A 543 -26.43 -0.05 -6.29
CA ALA A 543 -27.23 -1.15 -6.85
C ALA A 543 -28.13 -0.71 -8.04
N PRO A 544 -28.94 -1.60 -8.66
CA PRO A 544 -29.53 -1.33 -9.97
C PRO A 544 -30.85 -0.56 -9.91
N VAL A 545 -31.05 0.37 -10.86
CA VAL A 545 -32.36 0.98 -11.18
C VAL A 545 -32.56 1.03 -12.70
N SER A 546 -33.79 0.75 -13.15
CA SER A 546 -34.22 0.84 -14.55
C SER A 546 -34.78 2.24 -14.85
N LEU A 547 -34.50 2.78 -16.04
CA LEU A 547 -34.90 4.13 -16.46
C LEU A 547 -36.39 4.19 -16.85
N ALA A 548 -37.30 4.39 -15.88
CA ALA A 548 -38.73 4.59 -16.17
C ALA A 548 -39.56 5.40 -15.13
N ASP A 549 -38.99 5.93 -14.04
CA ASP A 549 -39.77 6.63 -13.00
C ASP A 549 -39.22 8.04 -12.66
N PRO A 550 -39.99 9.12 -12.86
CA PRO A 550 -39.61 10.49 -12.49
C PRO A 550 -39.52 10.76 -10.98
N ALA A 551 -40.13 9.95 -10.12
CA ALA A 551 -40.21 10.21 -8.68
C ALA A 551 -38.90 9.92 -7.90
N LEU A 552 -37.85 9.45 -8.57
CA LEU A 552 -36.61 8.97 -7.95
C LEU A 552 -35.33 9.71 -8.39
N GLN A 553 -35.44 11.00 -8.73
CA GLN A 553 -34.26 11.88 -8.90
C GLN A 553 -33.42 12.05 -7.62
N ALA A 554 -33.93 11.66 -6.44
CA ALA A 554 -33.29 11.90 -5.14
C ALA A 554 -32.29 10.82 -4.65
N ALA A 555 -32.16 9.68 -5.34
CA ALA A 555 -31.41 8.52 -4.83
C ALA A 555 -29.97 8.33 -5.37
N SER A 556 -29.56 9.07 -6.40
CA SER A 556 -28.25 8.90 -7.07
C SER A 556 -27.07 9.59 -6.37
N LEU A 557 -27.22 10.02 -5.12
CA LEU A 557 -26.38 11.06 -4.49
C LEU A 557 -25.37 10.58 -3.43
N LEU A 558 -25.23 9.28 -3.21
CA LEU A 558 -24.55 8.76 -2.01
C LEU A 558 -23.02 8.56 -2.10
N VAL A 559 -22.38 8.81 -3.25
CA VAL A 559 -20.91 8.63 -3.39
C VAL A 559 -20.17 9.87 -3.92
N ALA A 560 -20.83 10.75 -4.70
CA ALA A 560 -20.29 12.08 -4.98
C ALA A 560 -20.22 12.96 -3.71
N GLY A 561 -21.14 12.74 -2.77
CA GLY A 561 -21.25 13.49 -1.51
C GLY A 561 -20.12 13.27 -0.48
N GLN A 562 -19.15 12.39 -0.74
CA GLN A 562 -17.94 12.27 0.09
C GLN A 562 -16.70 12.95 -0.50
N MET A 563 -16.82 13.66 -1.64
CA MET A 563 -15.78 14.58 -2.11
C MET A 563 -16.25 15.99 -2.48
N LEU A 564 -17.54 16.24 -2.73
CA LEU A 564 -18.06 17.61 -2.99
C LEU A 564 -19.41 17.88 -2.29
N GLY A 565 -19.44 18.96 -1.51
CA GLY A 565 -20.64 19.51 -0.85
C GLY A 565 -21.38 20.50 -1.75
N TRP A 566 -22.72 20.50 -1.63
CA TRP A 566 -23.71 21.04 -2.57
C TRP A 566 -23.97 22.57 -2.60
N TYR A 567 -24.48 23.03 -3.75
CA TYR A 567 -25.50 24.10 -3.95
C TYR A 567 -26.07 23.93 -5.39
N SER A 568 -27.31 24.29 -5.77
CA SER A 568 -28.49 24.87 -5.11
C SER A 568 -29.75 24.42 -5.89
N GLY A 569 -30.93 24.32 -5.29
CA GLY A 569 -32.16 23.92 -6.00
C GLY A 569 -33.35 24.87 -5.78
N GLN A 570 -34.40 24.72 -6.60
CA GLN A 570 -35.82 24.90 -6.22
C GLN A 570 -36.73 24.09 -7.17
N ALA A 571 -37.89 23.67 -6.63
CA ALA A 571 -38.84 22.74 -7.23
C ALA A 571 -40.12 23.48 -7.74
N PRO A 572 -41.19 22.80 -8.23
CA PRO A 572 -42.00 21.88 -7.41
C PRO A 572 -41.88 20.40 -7.77
#